data_AF-A0A6G1RVK2-F1
#
_entry.id   AF-A0A6G1RVK2-F1
#
_cell.length_a   1.000
_cell.length_b   1.000
_cell.length_c   1.000
_cell.angle_alpha   90.00
_cell.angle_beta   90.00
_cell.angle_gamma   90.00
#
_symmetry.space_group_name_H-M   'P 1'
#
loop_
_entity.id
_entity.type
_entity.pdbx_description
1 polymer ?
#
loop_
_entity_poly.entity_id
_entity_poly.type
_entity_poly.pdbx_seq_one_letter_code
_entity_poly.pdbx_strand_id
1 'polypeptide(L)'
;MPGYSSDRDRGFGAPRFGGSRGGPLSGKKFGNPGEKLTKKKWNLDELPKFEKNFYQEHPDVVRRTVQEVEQYRSSKEVTVRGHNCPKPIINFYEANFPGK
;
A
#
# COMPACT_ATOMS: atom_id res chain seq x y z
N MET A 1 2.92 -71.78 -27.24
CA MET A 1 2.07 -70.72 -26.65
C MET A 1 2.03 -69.56 -27.65
N PRO A 2 0.86 -69.23 -28.23
CA PRO A 2 0.71 -68.28 -29.33
C PRO A 2 0.54 -66.82 -28.84
N GLY A 3 0.97 -65.86 -29.66
CA GLY A 3 0.75 -64.42 -29.46
C GLY A 3 1.04 -63.65 -30.76
N TYR A 4 0.10 -62.79 -31.15
CA TYR A 4 -0.27 -62.41 -32.52
C TYR A 4 0.20 -61.00 -32.93
N SER A 5 0.22 -60.76 -34.26
CA SER A 5 0.12 -59.47 -34.98
C SER A 5 1.34 -58.55 -35.08
N SER A 6 1.53 -57.80 -36.17
CA SER A 6 1.15 -57.87 -37.59
C SER A 6 1.87 -56.69 -38.23
N ASP A 7 2.60 -56.93 -39.32
CA ASP A 7 3.10 -55.89 -40.21
C ASP A 7 1.93 -55.09 -40.77
N ARG A 8 1.96 -53.75 -40.68
CA ARG A 8 1.46 -52.83 -41.72
C ARG A 8 2.09 -51.45 -41.58
N ASP A 9 3.01 -51.20 -42.52
CA ASP A 9 2.97 -50.08 -43.46
C ASP A 9 2.82 -48.64 -42.94
N ARG A 10 3.90 -47.88 -43.20
CA ARG A 10 3.88 -46.45 -43.48
C ARG A 10 2.82 -46.12 -44.53
N GLY A 11 1.89 -45.23 -44.21
CA GLY A 11 1.04 -44.59 -45.23
C GLY A 11 -0.02 -43.67 -44.63
N PHE A 12 -0.24 -42.53 -45.31
CA PHE A 12 -1.29 -41.53 -45.13
C PHE A 12 -1.12 -40.59 -43.92
N GLY A 13 -1.11 -39.26 -44.06
CA GLY A 13 -2.03 -38.45 -44.86
C GLY A 13 -2.94 -37.70 -43.89
N ALA A 14 -2.69 -36.40 -43.72
CA ALA A 14 -3.27 -35.50 -42.70
C ALA A 14 -4.80 -35.51 -42.57
N PRO A 15 -5.32 -34.85 -41.51
CA PRO A 15 -6.33 -33.83 -41.76
C PRO A 15 -5.85 -32.45 -41.28
N ARG A 16 -5.88 -31.53 -42.24
CA ARG A 16 -5.75 -30.09 -42.04
C ARG A 16 -6.84 -29.62 -41.07
N PHE A 17 -6.45 -29.03 -39.94
CA PHE A 17 -7.32 -28.08 -39.25
C PHE A 17 -6.86 -26.66 -39.58
N GLY A 18 -7.18 -26.25 -40.81
CA GLY A 18 -7.23 -24.84 -41.19
C GLY A 18 -8.62 -24.32 -40.84
N GLY A 19 -8.69 -23.49 -39.80
CA GLY A 19 -9.88 -22.75 -39.40
C GLY A 19 -9.52 -21.30 -39.10
N SER A 20 -9.47 -20.50 -40.16
CA SER A 20 -9.35 -19.03 -40.08
C SER A 20 -10.51 -18.40 -39.30
N ARG A 21 -10.28 -17.15 -38.88
CA ARG A 21 -11.23 -16.11 -38.41
C ARG A 21 -11.30 -16.07 -36.87
N GLY A 22 -10.59 -15.18 -36.20
CA GLY A 22 -10.64 -13.74 -36.49
C GLY A 22 -12.06 -13.26 -36.24
N GLY A 23 -12.45 -13.21 -34.97
CA GLY A 23 -13.76 -12.74 -34.51
C GLY A 23 -13.58 -12.21 -33.09
N PRO A 24 -13.91 -10.94 -32.80
CA PRO A 24 -13.71 -10.38 -31.46
C PRO A 24 -14.51 -11.20 -30.46
N LEU A 25 -13.87 -11.57 -29.35
CA LEU A 25 -14.57 -11.99 -28.13
C LEU A 25 -15.45 -10.83 -27.67
N SER A 26 -16.66 -10.78 -28.23
CA SER A 26 -17.77 -9.95 -27.81
C SER A 26 -18.20 -10.43 -26.43
N GLY A 27 -17.56 -9.89 -25.40
CA GLY A 27 -17.78 -10.36 -24.02
C GLY A 27 -17.16 -9.52 -22.91
N LYS A 28 -16.60 -8.34 -23.19
CA LYS A 28 -16.06 -7.44 -22.16
C LYS A 28 -16.64 -6.04 -22.33
N LYS A 29 -17.95 -5.90 -22.06
CA LYS A 29 -18.63 -4.59 -22.02
C LYS A 29 -18.13 -3.69 -20.88
N PHE A 30 -17.34 -4.25 -19.96
CA PHE A 30 -16.62 -3.50 -18.95
C PHE A 30 -15.14 -3.88 -19.13
N GLY A 31 -14.34 -2.94 -19.64
CA GLY A 31 -12.88 -3.06 -19.63
C GLY A 31 -12.36 -3.26 -18.21
N ASN A 32 -11.07 -3.59 -18.05
CA ASN A 32 -10.51 -3.83 -16.72
C ASN A 32 -10.71 -2.58 -15.84
N PRO A 33 -11.39 -2.69 -14.68
CA PRO A 33 -11.55 -1.55 -13.78
C PRO A 33 -10.17 -1.01 -13.40
N GLY A 34 -9.88 0.21 -13.82
CA GLY A 34 -8.58 0.85 -13.60
C GLY A 34 -7.70 1.07 -14.82
N GLU A 35 -8.06 0.53 -16.00
CA GLU A 35 -7.26 0.65 -17.23
C GLU A 35 -7.06 2.10 -17.71
N LYS A 36 -7.98 3.00 -17.35
CA LYS A 36 -7.89 4.45 -17.65
C LYS A 36 -7.35 5.29 -16.49
N LEU A 37 -6.97 4.68 -15.36
CA LEU A 37 -6.42 5.44 -14.24
C LEU A 37 -5.01 5.89 -14.59
N THR A 38 -4.80 7.20 -14.55
CA THR A 38 -3.48 7.79 -14.68
C THR A 38 -2.94 8.11 -13.30
N LYS A 39 -1.63 7.88 -13.11
CA LYS A 39 -0.96 8.28 -11.87
C LYS A 39 -0.98 9.81 -11.79
N LYS A 40 -1.59 10.35 -10.74
CA LYS A 40 -1.54 11.79 -10.46
C LYS A 40 -0.09 12.22 -10.32
N LYS A 41 0.35 13.15 -11.18
CA LYS A 41 1.64 13.82 -11.05
C LYS A 41 1.44 15.04 -10.16
N TRP A 42 2.09 15.04 -9.02
CA TRP A 42 2.11 16.19 -8.13
C TRP A 42 3.27 17.09 -8.56
N ASN A 43 2.98 18.27 -9.07
CA ASN A 43 4.01 19.28 -9.30
C ASN A 43 4.29 19.98 -7.96
N LEU A 44 5.44 19.69 -7.34
CA LEU A 44 5.79 20.24 -6.03
C LEU A 44 5.97 21.77 -6.06
N ASP A 45 6.26 22.34 -7.23
CA ASP A 45 6.46 23.78 -7.40
C ASP A 45 5.14 24.56 -7.48
N GLU A 46 4.06 23.89 -7.91
CA GLU A 46 2.71 24.48 -8.00
C GLU A 46 1.91 24.33 -6.71
N LEU A 47 2.39 23.52 -5.76
CA LEU A 47 1.70 23.32 -4.49
C LEU A 47 1.90 24.54 -3.58
N PRO A 48 0.82 25.09 -3.01
CA PRO A 48 0.92 26.14 -2.01
C PRO A 48 1.79 25.67 -0.83
N LYS A 49 2.71 26.53 -0.40
CA LYS A 49 3.48 26.29 0.82
C LYS A 49 2.53 26.33 2.01
N PHE A 50 2.69 25.36 2.90
CA PHE A 50 1.97 25.32 4.17
C PHE A 50 2.96 25.04 5.28
N GLU A 51 2.78 25.70 6.42
CA GLU A 51 3.49 25.36 7.63
C GLU A 51 2.90 24.07 8.21
N LYS A 52 3.74 23.17 8.69
CA LYS A 52 3.31 21.90 9.31
C LYS A 52 3.68 21.83 10.79
N ASN A 53 4.73 22.54 11.18
CA ASN A 53 5.30 22.46 12.51
C ASN A 53 4.73 23.58 13.38
N PHE A 54 3.49 23.40 13.82
CA PHE A 54 2.84 24.30 14.79
C PHE A 54 3.01 23.84 16.24
N TYR A 55 3.70 22.72 16.46
CA TYR A 55 3.83 22.15 17.80
C TYR A 55 4.70 23.07 18.67
N GLN A 56 4.09 23.56 19.75
CA GLN A 56 4.77 24.29 20.81
C GLN A 56 4.64 23.49 22.10
N GLU A 57 5.77 23.12 22.68
CA GLU A 57 5.82 22.33 23.91
C GLU A 57 5.37 23.20 25.10
N HIS A 58 4.45 22.68 25.91
CA HIS A 58 3.97 23.36 27.11
C HIS A 58 5.09 23.41 28.18
N PRO A 59 5.24 24.50 28.97
CA PRO A 59 6.29 24.63 29.99
C PRO A 59 6.38 23.44 30.96
N ASP A 60 5.25 22.84 31.32
CA ASP A 60 5.24 21.64 32.17
C ASP A 60 5.86 20.43 31.49
N VAL A 61 5.60 20.25 30.19
CA VAL A 61 6.17 19.17 29.39
C VAL A 61 7.68 19.40 29.24
N VAL A 62 8.11 20.64 28.96
CA VAL A 62 9.54 21.01 28.89
C VAL A 62 10.27 20.69 30.19
N ARG A 63 9.66 20.98 31.34
CA ARG A 63 10.26 20.75 32.67
C ARG A 63 10.32 19.28 33.10
N ARG A 64 9.53 18.39 32.49
CA ARG A 64 9.54 16.96 32.83
C ARG A 64 10.90 16.34 32.61
N THR A 65 11.33 15.57 33.60
CA THR A 65 12.58 14.81 33.53
C THR A 65 12.42 13.62 32.60
N VAL A 66 13.53 13.11 32.08
CA VAL A 66 13.54 11.92 31.22
C VAL A 66 13.01 10.69 31.98
N GLN A 67 13.28 10.60 33.28
CA GLN A 67 12.82 9.50 34.13
C GLN A 67 11.29 9.46 34.24
N GLU A 68 10.65 10.61 34.50
CA GLU A 68 9.19 10.71 34.55
C GLU A 68 8.55 10.39 33.21
N VAL A 69 9.16 10.83 32.10
CA VAL A 69 8.69 10.52 30.74
C VAL A 69 8.74 9.02 30.46
N GLU A 70 9.83 8.36 30.83
CA GLU A 70 9.99 6.92 30.60
C GLU A 70 9.09 6.10 31.50
N GLN A 71 8.91 6.52 32.77
CA GLN A 71 7.95 5.90 33.68
C GLN A 71 6.52 6.02 33.13
N TYR A 72 6.15 7.20 32.61
CA TYR A 72 4.84 7.38 31.98
C TYR A 72 4.69 6.45 30.77
N ARG A 73 5.68 6.41 29.87
CA ARG A 73 5.68 5.53 28.69
C ARG A 73 5.53 4.07 29.08
N SER A 74 6.31 3.59 30.05
CA SER A 74 6.24 2.22 30.55
C SER A 74 4.89 1.91 31.18
N SER A 75 4.34 2.83 31.99
CA SER A 75 3.03 2.65 32.65
C SER A 75 1.85 2.59 31.67
N LYS A 76 2.04 3.14 30.46
CA LYS A 76 1.03 3.20 29.40
C LYS A 76 1.37 2.28 28.22
N GLU A 77 2.37 1.41 28.37
CA GLU A 77 2.82 0.48 27.33
C GLU A 77 3.20 1.18 26.00
N VAL A 78 3.66 2.42 26.09
CA VAL A 78 4.06 3.24 24.94
C VAL A 78 5.51 2.95 24.59
N THR A 79 5.76 2.46 23.37
CA THR A 79 7.11 2.29 22.83
C THR A 79 7.37 3.33 21.74
N VAL A 80 8.45 4.10 21.89
CA VAL A 80 8.86 5.09 20.89
C VAL A 80 10.01 4.54 20.06
N ARG A 81 9.92 4.67 18.74
CA ARG A 81 11.00 4.34 17.80
C ARG A 81 11.32 5.56 16.95
N GLY A 82 12.58 5.96 16.93
CA GLY A 82 13.06 7.11 16.17
C GLY A 82 13.73 8.17 17.06
N HIS A 83 14.36 9.14 16.42
CA HIS A 83 15.04 10.26 17.08
C HIS A 83 14.12 11.49 17.16
N ASN A 84 14.38 12.38 18.13
CA ASN A 84 13.66 13.64 18.31
C ASN A 84 12.14 13.49 18.51
N CYS A 85 11.70 12.41 19.17
CA CYS A 85 10.30 12.26 19.53
C CYS A 85 9.96 13.21 20.71
N PRO A 86 8.94 14.06 20.58
CA PRO A 86 8.53 14.95 21.66
C PRO A 86 8.10 14.18 22.91
N LYS A 87 8.16 14.84 24.06
CA LYS A 87 7.73 14.27 25.32
C LYS A 87 6.21 14.05 25.31
N PRO A 88 5.71 13.03 26.02
CA PRO A 88 4.29 12.78 26.12
C PRO A 88 3.57 13.92 26.85
N ILE A 89 2.39 14.22 26.33
CA ILE A 89 1.42 15.12 26.96
C ILE A 89 0.62 14.29 27.96
N ILE A 90 0.49 14.77 29.19
CA ILE A 90 -0.24 14.04 30.25
C ILE A 90 -1.64 14.64 30.43
N ASN A 91 -1.76 15.97 30.29
CA ASN A 91 -3.02 16.68 30.48
C ASN A 91 -3.48 17.40 29.21
N PHE A 92 -4.79 17.57 29.02
CA PHE A 92 -5.34 18.20 27.81
C PHE A 92 -4.95 19.67 27.62
N TYR A 93 -4.73 20.42 28.71
CA TYR A 93 -4.35 21.83 28.62
C TYR A 93 -2.94 22.04 28.08
N GLU A 94 -2.09 21.00 28.12
CA GLU A 94 -0.72 21.04 27.59
C GLU A 94 -0.67 20.89 26.05
N ALA A 95 -1.81 20.56 25.42
CA ALA A 95 -1.89 20.30 23.98
C ALA A 95 -2.16 21.56 23.13
N ASN A 96 -2.21 22.75 23.74
CA ASN A 96 -2.49 24.03 23.06
C ASN A 96 -3.73 23.99 22.15
N PHE A 97 -4.79 23.29 22.58
CA PHE A 97 -6.04 23.28 21.85
C PHE A 97 -6.70 24.67 21.90
N PRO A 98 -7.32 25.11 20.80
CA PRO A 98 -8.06 26.36 20.79
C PRO A 98 -9.23 26.31 21.79
N GLY A 99 -9.52 27.45 22.41
CA GLY A 99 -10.75 27.64 23.17
C GLY A 99 -11.98 27.52 22.27
N LYS A 100 -13.15 27.33 22.90
CA LYS A 100 -14.45 27.43 22.22
C LYS A 100 -14.90 28.88 22.09
#